data_AF-A0A1I7W431-F1
#
_entry.id   AF-A0A1I7W431-F1
#
_cell.length_a   1.000
_cell.length_b   1.000
_cell.length_c   1.000
_cell.angle_alpha   90.00
_cell.angle_beta   90.00
_cell.angle_gamma   90.00
#
_symmetry.space_group_name_H-M   'P 1'
#
loop_
_entity.id
_entity.type
_entity.pdbx_description
1 polymer ?
#
loop_
_entity_poly.entity_id
_entity_poly.type
_entity_poly.pdbx_seq_one_letter_code
_entity_poly.pdbx_strand_id
1 'polypeptide(L)'
;MDVVDGQIIDTLCRLDPSFFDGLQEIPSSIAELDTKTFYQAIVMLVWSCKPSTRKEIPSRLLPQNMSAKFRCVTTVVDAVKSIGVRDPIDYHMLLYGRSKELRNILIGLMEKLPKDSPVVTSAEDPLVDLIRSANREERDKEGCLKWHSSAQKETWALSTRVDFIGFCGDVMAALHYDNWQHRNSAFICSLLENNAVNNSRAQNCQSVRDEILEILHFGRPIINKEIKPQLKPKPILHPELRKKRKTRDGQEINEIGKSEILDKVLNEIVALAAYIDRKKISKSKMQNDETERLLALQNKRFQEAEIDERLKKLLGNPNALLKLETYIDGSSERMQHFQNLWLRAKAEKDDEVKTARLTALSSGFTLPCCSQETSVKDTKLVENEVAGKKKILTKLRKEVESRKEKQINRSIYTKHIFDIVGNIRKQQNEINKVAVENLSLQKEIKSKAGKLERSFTVVEGKLYKDVEKDASMQKAYRLLMKIHGECSCVITGIDSAGQLEREIEELNDQIGMQYQRNTDEKLESIVNDWMEIKKENMALKELLKECDN
;
A
#
# COMPACT_ATOMS: atom_id res chain seq x y z
N MET A 1 5.90 8.99 14.96
CA MET A 1 5.19 7.76 15.38
C MET A 1 6.22 6.72 15.76
N ASP A 2 5.92 5.80 16.67
CA ASP A 2 6.75 4.61 16.87
C ASP A 2 6.37 3.58 15.79
N VAL A 3 7.34 3.13 14.99
CA VAL A 3 7.10 2.19 13.87
C VAL A 3 6.48 0.89 14.40
N VAL A 4 6.83 0.51 15.63
CA VAL A 4 6.31 -0.69 16.30
C VAL A 4 4.81 -0.56 16.58
N ASP A 5 4.33 0.62 16.99
CA ASP A 5 2.89 0.83 17.26
C ASP A 5 2.08 0.77 15.96
N GLY A 6 2.59 1.39 14.89
CA GLY A 6 1.95 1.34 13.57
C GLY A 6 1.84 -0.09 13.02
N GLN A 7 2.89 -0.91 13.18
CA GLN A 7 2.86 -2.32 12.80
C GLN A 7 1.84 -3.12 13.63
N ILE A 8 1.76 -2.91 14.94
CA ILE A 8 0.82 -3.61 15.81
C ILE A 8 -0.63 -3.26 15.41
N ILE A 9 -0.93 -1.98 15.22
CA ILE A 9 -2.27 -1.49 14.84
C ILE A 9 -2.69 -2.01 13.45
N ASP A 10 -1.79 -1.95 12.46
CA ASP A 10 -2.01 -2.54 11.13
C ASP A 10 -2.28 -4.06 11.20
N THR A 11 -1.54 -4.83 12.00
CA THR A 11 -1.82 -6.27 12.13
C THR A 11 -3.14 -6.57 12.84
N LEU A 12 -3.65 -5.69 13.71
CA LEU A 12 -4.99 -5.83 14.29
C LEU A 12 -6.07 -5.55 13.22
N CYS A 13 -5.91 -4.51 12.40
CA CYS A 13 -6.79 -4.24 11.25
C CYS A 13 -6.81 -5.40 10.24
N ARG A 14 -5.65 -6.04 9.99
CA ARG A 14 -5.54 -7.20 9.09
C ARG A 14 -6.10 -8.50 9.68
N LEU A 15 -6.41 -8.56 10.98
CA LEU A 15 -7.05 -9.70 11.64
C LEU A 15 -8.57 -9.53 11.81
N ASP A 16 -9.04 -8.30 12.05
CA ASP A 16 -10.47 -7.94 12.00
C ASP A 16 -10.60 -6.49 11.48
N PRO A 17 -11.02 -6.29 10.22
CA PRO A 17 -11.17 -4.96 9.64
C PRO A 17 -12.15 -4.05 10.39
N SER A 18 -13.07 -4.61 11.20
CA SER A 18 -14.04 -3.84 11.99
C SER A 18 -13.54 -3.48 13.39
N PHE A 19 -12.32 -3.87 13.77
CA PHE A 19 -11.81 -3.75 15.14
C PHE A 19 -11.86 -2.32 15.70
N PHE A 20 -11.63 -1.32 14.85
CA PHE A 20 -11.57 0.09 15.23
C PHE A 20 -12.86 0.89 14.91
N ASP A 21 -13.92 0.27 14.37
CA ASP A 21 -15.17 0.95 13.97
C ASP A 21 -15.90 1.65 15.13
N GLY A 22 -15.60 1.25 16.38
CA GLY A 22 -16.10 1.88 17.61
C GLY A 22 -15.30 3.08 18.10
N LEU A 23 -14.22 3.49 17.42
CA LEU A 23 -13.35 4.61 17.78
C LEU A 23 -13.45 5.75 16.76
N GLN A 24 -13.37 6.99 17.24
CA GLN A 24 -13.62 8.18 16.43
C GLN A 24 -12.48 8.47 15.42
N GLU A 25 -11.26 8.04 15.74
CA GLU A 25 -10.08 8.06 14.86
C GLU A 25 -9.27 6.77 15.11
N ILE A 26 -8.48 6.32 14.13
CA ILE A 26 -7.57 5.18 14.31
C ILE A 26 -6.39 5.67 15.17
N PRO A 27 -6.07 5.02 16.30
CA PRO A 27 -4.96 5.42 17.15
C PRO A 27 -3.61 5.46 16.42
N SER A 28 -2.76 6.42 16.78
CA SER A 28 -1.38 6.56 16.28
C SER A 28 -0.34 6.00 17.27
N SER A 29 -0.74 5.69 18.50
CA SER A 29 0.09 4.98 19.49
C SER A 29 -0.71 4.02 20.36
N ILE A 30 -0.06 2.97 20.84
CA ILE A 30 -0.62 2.03 21.84
C ILE A 30 -0.95 2.73 23.16
N ALA A 31 -0.35 3.90 23.44
CA ALA A 31 -0.67 4.72 24.60
C ALA A 31 -2.06 5.38 24.55
N GLU A 32 -2.72 5.39 23.39
CA GLU A 32 -4.06 5.99 23.16
C GLU A 32 -5.20 4.96 23.28
N LEU A 33 -4.89 3.67 23.50
CA LEU A 33 -5.87 2.60 23.61
C LEU A 33 -6.51 2.53 25.01
N ASP A 34 -7.85 2.57 25.08
CA ASP A 34 -8.60 2.26 26.31
C ASP A 34 -8.36 0.80 26.74
N THR A 35 -8.44 0.55 28.04
CA THR A 35 -8.27 -0.79 28.66
C THR A 35 -9.22 -1.83 28.04
N LYS A 36 -10.42 -1.41 27.62
CA LYS A 36 -11.40 -2.27 26.94
C LYS A 36 -10.89 -2.72 25.57
N THR A 37 -10.39 -1.79 24.75
CA THR A 37 -9.84 -2.06 23.42
C THR A 37 -8.56 -2.89 23.50
N PHE A 38 -7.72 -2.63 24.50
CA PHE A 38 -6.52 -3.44 24.75
C PHE A 38 -6.85 -4.90 25.14
N TYR A 39 -7.83 -5.10 26.03
CA TYR A 39 -8.33 -6.44 26.36
C TYR A 39 -8.91 -7.15 25.12
N GLN A 40 -9.66 -6.42 24.29
CA GLN A 40 -10.23 -6.93 23.03
C GLN A 40 -9.13 -7.42 22.07
N ALA A 41 -8.03 -6.67 21.94
CA ALA A 41 -6.88 -7.01 21.10
C ALA A 41 -6.18 -8.30 21.59
N ILE A 42 -5.92 -8.42 22.90
CA ILE A 42 -5.32 -9.64 23.47
C ILE A 42 -6.22 -10.86 23.23
N VAL A 43 -7.52 -10.77 23.53
CA VAL A 43 -8.44 -11.91 23.36
C VAL A 43 -8.47 -12.39 21.91
N MET A 44 -8.45 -11.47 20.94
CA MET A 44 -8.35 -11.84 19.52
C MET A 44 -7.02 -12.51 19.16
N LEU A 45 -5.87 -11.93 19.55
CA LEU A 45 -4.56 -12.54 19.29
C LEU A 45 -4.43 -13.92 19.94
N VAL A 46 -4.99 -14.12 21.14
CA VAL A 46 -5.05 -15.42 21.82
C VAL A 46 -5.89 -16.43 21.02
N TRP A 47 -7.07 -16.03 20.51
CA TRP A 47 -7.89 -16.89 19.66
C TRP A 47 -7.19 -17.23 18.32
N SER A 48 -6.49 -16.28 17.70
CA SER A 48 -5.71 -16.49 16.47
C SER A 48 -4.50 -17.42 16.68
N CYS A 49 -3.86 -17.37 17.86
CA CYS A 49 -2.77 -18.27 18.22
C CYS A 49 -3.24 -19.67 18.66
N LYS A 50 -4.40 -19.78 19.30
CA LYS A 50 -5.00 -21.06 19.77
C LYS A 50 -6.52 -21.03 19.68
N PRO A 51 -7.15 -21.49 18.59
CA PRO A 51 -8.61 -21.46 18.43
C PRO A 51 -9.37 -22.27 19.50
N SER A 52 -8.74 -23.26 20.14
CA SER A 52 -9.31 -24.03 21.26
C SER A 52 -9.71 -23.16 22.45
N THR A 53 -9.00 -22.05 22.70
CA THR A 53 -9.26 -21.13 23.84
C THR A 53 -10.60 -20.38 23.71
N ARG A 54 -11.21 -20.38 22.52
CA ARG A 54 -12.55 -19.80 22.26
C ARG A 54 -13.68 -20.51 23.03
N LYS A 55 -13.42 -21.69 23.61
CA LYS A 55 -14.34 -22.38 24.55
C LYS A 55 -14.19 -21.91 26.00
N GLU A 56 -13.04 -21.36 26.37
CA GLU A 56 -12.70 -20.95 27.75
C GLU A 56 -12.93 -19.46 27.97
N ILE A 57 -12.70 -18.65 26.93
CA ILE A 57 -12.96 -17.20 26.89
C ILE A 57 -14.12 -16.97 25.90
N PRO A 58 -15.37 -16.82 26.35
CA PRO A 58 -16.53 -16.72 25.46
C PRO A 58 -16.81 -15.30 24.92
N SER A 59 -16.21 -14.25 25.49
CA SER A 59 -16.52 -12.86 25.11
C SER A 59 -15.27 -11.99 24.90
N ARG A 60 -15.25 -11.25 23.76
CA ARG A 60 -14.24 -10.21 23.47
C ARG A 60 -14.38 -8.97 24.39
N LEU A 61 -15.55 -8.78 24.99
CA LEU A 61 -15.86 -7.64 25.87
C LEU A 61 -15.42 -7.91 27.31
N LEU A 62 -14.86 -6.88 27.96
CA LEU A 62 -14.52 -6.89 29.38
C LEU A 62 -15.81 -6.75 30.23
N PRO A 63 -16.13 -7.68 31.15
CA PRO A 63 -17.31 -7.58 32.02
C PRO A 63 -17.26 -6.33 32.89
N GLN A 64 -18.40 -5.77 33.31
CA GLN A 64 -18.39 -4.57 34.18
C GLN A 64 -18.21 -4.88 35.68
N ASN A 65 -18.67 -6.05 36.15
CA ASN A 65 -18.55 -6.50 37.55
C ASN A 65 -17.09 -6.89 37.88
N MET A 66 -16.53 -6.36 38.98
CA MET A 66 -15.12 -6.58 39.39
C MET A 66 -14.75 -8.05 39.59
N SER A 67 -15.63 -8.88 40.18
CA SER A 67 -15.35 -10.31 40.39
C SER A 67 -15.34 -11.08 39.06
N ALA A 68 -16.13 -10.64 38.08
CA ALA A 68 -16.11 -11.18 36.72
C ALA A 68 -14.87 -10.70 35.94
N LYS A 69 -14.48 -9.41 36.06
CA LYS A 69 -13.21 -8.88 35.52
C LYS A 69 -12.03 -9.71 36.01
N PHE A 70 -11.94 -9.97 37.32
CA PHE A 70 -10.85 -10.76 37.90
C PHE A 70 -10.75 -12.17 37.32
N ARG A 71 -11.88 -12.89 37.23
CA ARG A 71 -11.90 -14.24 36.64
C ARG A 71 -11.53 -14.22 35.16
N CYS A 72 -12.19 -13.39 34.34
CA CYS A 72 -11.95 -13.36 32.89
C CYS A 72 -10.52 -12.94 32.55
N VAL A 73 -9.99 -11.90 33.19
CA VAL A 73 -8.61 -11.44 32.94
C VAL A 73 -7.60 -12.49 33.42
N THR A 74 -7.80 -13.16 34.56
CA THR A 74 -6.91 -14.25 34.99
C THR A 74 -6.91 -15.42 33.98
N THR A 75 -8.09 -15.85 33.48
CA THR A 75 -8.16 -16.86 32.41
C THR A 75 -7.43 -16.43 31.13
N VAL A 76 -7.51 -15.14 30.76
CA VAL A 76 -6.73 -14.60 29.62
C VAL A 76 -5.22 -14.61 29.93
N VAL A 77 -4.80 -14.22 31.14
CA VAL A 77 -3.39 -14.27 31.57
C VAL A 77 -2.83 -15.68 31.47
N ASP A 78 -3.57 -16.69 31.94
CA ASP A 78 -3.14 -18.09 31.90
C ASP A 78 -3.14 -18.64 30.45
N ALA A 79 -4.09 -18.23 29.62
CA ALA A 79 -4.09 -18.54 28.19
C ALA A 79 -2.86 -17.95 27.47
N VAL A 80 -2.49 -16.69 27.76
CA VAL A 80 -1.28 -16.04 27.20
C VAL A 80 0.00 -16.71 27.72
N LYS A 81 0.07 -17.06 29.02
CA LYS A 81 1.18 -17.86 29.58
C LYS A 81 1.32 -19.20 28.85
N SER A 82 0.20 -19.87 28.53
CA SER A 82 0.20 -21.13 27.77
C SER A 82 0.73 -20.99 26.31
N ILE A 83 0.75 -19.78 25.75
CA ILE A 83 1.27 -19.48 24.40
C ILE A 83 2.79 -19.23 24.42
N GLY A 84 3.39 -19.09 25.60
CA GLY A 84 4.84 -18.95 25.76
C GLY A 84 5.35 -17.55 25.39
N VAL A 85 4.61 -16.51 25.78
CA VAL A 85 5.12 -15.13 25.89
C VAL A 85 6.15 -15.09 27.03
N ARG A 86 7.27 -14.37 26.83
CA ARG A 86 8.46 -14.46 27.69
C ARG A 86 8.42 -13.59 28.94
N ASP A 87 7.61 -12.53 28.95
CA ASP A 87 7.54 -11.58 30.06
C ASP A 87 6.56 -12.09 31.15
N PRO A 88 6.79 -11.77 32.43
CA PRO A 88 5.86 -12.12 33.51
C PRO A 88 4.59 -11.27 33.40
N ILE A 89 3.47 -11.91 33.03
CA ILE A 89 2.18 -11.25 32.84
C ILE A 89 1.28 -11.51 34.04
N ASP A 90 0.77 -10.44 34.65
CA ASP A 90 -0.16 -10.49 35.78
C ASP A 90 -1.47 -9.74 35.50
N TYR A 91 -2.51 -10.07 36.28
CA TYR A 91 -3.82 -9.42 36.24
C TYR A 91 -3.73 -7.88 36.23
N HIS A 92 -2.84 -7.32 37.05
CA HIS A 92 -2.63 -5.88 37.15
C HIS A 92 -2.06 -5.27 35.84
N MET A 93 -1.23 -6.00 35.09
CA MET A 93 -0.66 -5.51 33.84
C MET A 93 -1.69 -5.44 32.71
N LEU A 94 -2.67 -6.36 32.65
CA LEU A 94 -3.71 -6.30 31.61
C LEU A 94 -4.74 -5.17 31.81
N LEU A 95 -4.90 -4.67 33.04
CA LEU A 95 -5.86 -3.60 33.36
C LEU A 95 -5.23 -2.24 33.62
N TYR A 96 -4.00 -2.21 34.14
CA TYR A 96 -3.32 -0.99 34.60
C TYR A 96 -1.83 -0.96 34.22
N GLY A 97 -1.40 -1.83 33.29
CA GLY A 97 -0.03 -1.87 32.81
C GLY A 97 0.35 -0.62 32.01
N ARG A 98 1.62 -0.27 32.04
CA ARG A 98 2.17 0.89 31.32
C ARG A 98 2.28 0.57 29.84
N SER A 99 2.15 1.56 28.96
CA SER A 99 2.18 1.37 27.49
C SER A 99 3.37 0.54 26.97
N LYS A 100 4.53 0.56 27.65
CA LYS A 100 5.68 -0.32 27.38
C LYS A 100 5.39 -1.81 27.67
N GLU A 101 4.78 -2.11 28.81
CA GLU A 101 4.36 -3.48 29.20
C GLU A 101 3.26 -3.98 28.26
N LEU A 102 2.27 -3.12 27.96
CA LEU A 102 1.18 -3.43 27.04
C LEU A 102 1.70 -3.78 25.62
N ARG A 103 2.64 -2.97 25.10
CA ARG A 103 3.32 -3.19 23.82
C ARG A 103 4.07 -4.53 23.80
N ASN A 104 4.85 -4.84 24.84
CA ASN A 104 5.59 -6.10 24.94
C ASN A 104 4.66 -7.33 24.84
N ILE A 105 3.50 -7.30 25.50
CA ILE A 105 2.51 -8.40 25.46
C ILE A 105 1.96 -8.60 24.04
N LEU A 106 1.62 -7.51 23.34
CA LEU A 106 1.11 -7.59 21.95
C LEU A 106 2.19 -8.11 20.99
N ILE A 107 3.44 -7.63 21.08
CA ILE A 107 4.57 -8.15 20.29
C ILE A 107 4.78 -9.64 20.57
N GLY A 108 4.79 -10.03 21.85
CA GLY A 108 5.01 -11.42 22.26
C GLY A 108 3.92 -12.38 21.79
N LEU A 109 2.68 -11.91 21.62
CA LEU A 109 1.59 -12.66 20.98
C LEU A 109 1.74 -12.70 19.46
N MET A 110 2.08 -11.57 18.82
CA MET A 110 2.30 -11.49 17.36
C MET A 110 3.50 -12.32 16.89
N GLU A 111 4.56 -12.46 17.71
CA GLU A 111 5.67 -13.39 17.46
C GLU A 111 5.22 -14.86 17.31
N LYS A 112 4.03 -15.21 17.83
CA LYS A 112 3.49 -16.57 17.94
C LYS A 112 2.32 -16.87 17.00
N LEU A 113 1.87 -15.91 16.20
CA LEU A 113 0.81 -16.12 15.21
C LEU A 113 1.21 -17.21 14.18
N PRO A 114 0.29 -18.08 13.74
CA PRO A 114 0.54 -19.04 12.67
C PRO A 114 0.96 -18.37 11.36
N LYS A 115 1.83 -19.03 10.58
CA LYS A 115 2.30 -18.51 9.27
C LYS A 115 1.17 -18.35 8.25
N ASP A 116 0.08 -19.11 8.40
CA ASP A 116 -1.08 -19.10 7.50
C ASP A 116 -2.09 -17.97 7.80
N SER A 117 -1.80 -17.13 8.80
CA SER A 117 -2.47 -15.85 9.02
C SER A 117 -2.09 -14.85 7.91
N PRO A 118 -3.01 -14.01 7.38
CA PRO A 118 -2.78 -13.13 6.21
C PRO A 118 -1.87 -11.92 6.47
N VAL A 119 -0.90 -12.07 7.37
CA VAL A 119 -0.03 -11.01 7.87
C VAL A 119 1.34 -11.00 7.17
N VAL A 120 1.75 -12.09 6.52
CA VAL A 120 3.09 -12.25 5.91
C VAL A 120 3.03 -12.77 4.45
N THR A 121 2.48 -11.96 3.55
CA THR A 121 2.84 -11.99 2.12
C THR A 121 3.33 -10.62 1.69
N SER A 122 4.64 -10.52 1.41
CA SER A 122 5.22 -9.36 0.76
C SER A 122 4.97 -9.48 -0.74
N ALA A 123 3.93 -8.81 -1.25
CA ALA A 123 3.63 -8.67 -2.68
C ALA A 123 3.71 -9.98 -3.49
N GLU A 124 2.71 -10.86 -3.34
CA GLU A 124 2.45 -11.89 -4.36
C GLU A 124 1.69 -11.28 -5.55
N ASP A 125 1.88 -11.83 -6.75
CA ASP A 125 1.25 -11.32 -7.97
C ASP A 125 -0.29 -11.40 -7.93
N PRO A 126 -1.01 -10.42 -8.52
CA PRO A 126 -2.48 -10.45 -8.63
C PRO A 126 -3.04 -11.71 -9.31
N LEU A 127 -2.22 -12.39 -10.13
CA LEU A 127 -2.56 -13.66 -10.77
C LEU A 127 -2.77 -14.79 -9.75
N VAL A 128 -2.02 -14.80 -8.64
CA VAL A 128 -2.07 -15.85 -7.63
C VAL A 128 -3.39 -15.77 -6.85
N ASP A 129 -3.84 -14.57 -6.49
CA ASP A 129 -5.13 -14.41 -5.80
C ASP A 129 -6.35 -14.67 -6.71
N LEU A 130 -6.22 -14.46 -8.03
CA LEU A 130 -7.24 -14.89 -9.00
C LEU A 130 -7.36 -16.42 -9.06
N ILE A 131 -6.23 -17.14 -9.06
CA ILE A 131 -6.19 -18.61 -9.00
C ILE A 131 -6.68 -19.12 -7.63
N ARG A 132 -6.35 -18.42 -6.54
CA ARG A 132 -6.70 -18.77 -5.14
C ARG A 132 -8.17 -18.49 -4.81
N SER A 133 -8.82 -17.56 -5.51
CA SER A 133 -10.27 -17.29 -5.40
C SER A 133 -11.09 -18.25 -6.27
N ALA A 134 -10.65 -18.55 -7.50
CA ALA A 134 -11.30 -19.53 -8.38
C ALA A 134 -11.37 -20.95 -7.78
N ASN A 135 -10.50 -21.29 -6.82
CA ASN A 135 -10.48 -22.58 -6.14
C ASN A 135 -11.16 -22.58 -4.75
N ARG A 136 -12.01 -21.60 -4.43
CA ARG A 136 -12.63 -21.43 -3.09
C ARG A 136 -14.14 -21.67 -2.99
N GLU A 137 -14.80 -22.22 -4.01
CA GLU A 137 -16.25 -22.53 -3.94
C GLU A 137 -16.58 -23.95 -3.44
N GLU A 138 -15.62 -24.88 -3.36
CA GLU A 138 -15.87 -26.25 -2.88
C GLU A 138 -15.20 -26.59 -1.54
N ARG A 139 -15.83 -26.19 -0.43
CA ARG A 139 -16.10 -27.05 0.75
C ARG A 139 -16.98 -26.35 1.81
N ASP A 140 -17.45 -27.16 2.77
CA ASP A 140 -18.03 -26.76 4.06
C ASP A 140 -19.43 -26.08 4.09
N LYS A 141 -20.47 -26.80 3.59
CA LYS A 141 -21.87 -26.61 4.05
C LYS A 141 -22.66 -27.92 4.14
N GLU A 142 -22.44 -28.70 5.21
CA GLU A 142 -23.48 -29.63 5.70
C GLU A 142 -24.44 -28.89 6.65
N GLY A 143 -25.75 -29.15 6.53
CA GLY A 143 -26.71 -28.84 7.60
C GLY A 143 -28.00 -28.09 7.22
N CYS A 144 -29.02 -28.83 6.78
CA CYS A 144 -30.46 -28.54 6.93
C CYS A 144 -31.08 -27.34 6.16
N LEU A 145 -32.36 -27.35 5.70
CA LEU A 145 -33.36 -28.44 5.59
C LEU A 145 -34.47 -28.08 4.56
N LYS A 146 -34.63 -28.92 3.52
CA LYS A 146 -35.86 -29.31 2.78
C LYS A 146 -36.86 -28.28 2.15
N TRP A 147 -37.50 -28.80 1.10
CA TRP A 147 -38.69 -28.34 0.36
C TRP A 147 -38.45 -27.18 -0.63
N HIS A 148 -38.93 -27.21 -1.89
CA HIS A 148 -39.80 -28.19 -2.58
C HIS A 148 -39.12 -28.92 -3.76
N SER A 149 -39.80 -29.94 -4.29
CA SER A 149 -39.37 -30.73 -5.46
C SER A 149 -40.24 -30.43 -6.69
N SER A 150 -39.60 -30.27 -7.85
CA SER A 150 -40.09 -30.79 -9.13
C SER A 150 -38.92 -31.05 -10.08
N ALA A 151 -38.95 -32.15 -10.82
CA ALA A 151 -37.81 -32.62 -11.59
C ALA A 151 -37.61 -31.88 -12.93
N GLN A 152 -36.34 -31.65 -13.31
CA GLN A 152 -35.92 -31.77 -14.69
C GLN A 152 -34.46 -32.28 -14.77
N LYS A 153 -34.11 -32.96 -15.87
CA LYS A 153 -32.83 -33.65 -16.04
C LYS A 153 -31.72 -32.75 -16.60
N GLU A 154 -30.51 -33.04 -16.12
CA GLU A 154 -29.21 -32.98 -16.79
C GLU A 154 -29.15 -32.41 -18.25
N THR A 155 -28.57 -31.22 -18.40
CA THR A 155 -27.85 -30.78 -19.63
C THR A 155 -26.67 -29.86 -19.28
N TRP A 156 -25.55 -30.44 -18.81
CA TRP A 156 -24.31 -29.69 -18.52
C TRP A 156 -23.52 -29.32 -19.81
N ALA A 157 -24.02 -28.37 -20.61
CA ALA A 157 -23.28 -27.84 -21.77
C ALA A 157 -23.81 -26.50 -22.36
N LEU A 158 -24.09 -25.47 -21.55
CA LEU A 158 -24.27 -24.11 -22.08
C LEU A 158 -23.53 -23.05 -21.26
N SER A 159 -22.98 -22.07 -21.98
CA SER A 159 -22.37 -20.87 -21.41
C SER A 159 -23.40 -20.06 -20.61
N THR A 160 -22.98 -19.49 -19.49
CA THR A 160 -23.78 -18.59 -18.65
C THR A 160 -24.04 -17.26 -19.36
N ARG A 161 -25.01 -17.28 -20.29
CA ARG A 161 -25.80 -16.09 -20.58
C ARG A 161 -26.49 -15.68 -19.28
N VAL A 162 -26.15 -14.49 -18.80
CA VAL A 162 -26.96 -13.81 -17.77
C VAL A 162 -28.31 -13.51 -18.42
N ASP A 163 -29.41 -13.95 -17.80
CA ASP A 163 -30.75 -13.66 -18.31
C ASP A 163 -31.00 -12.15 -18.27
N PHE A 164 -31.08 -11.56 -19.46
CA PHE A 164 -31.02 -10.12 -19.65
C PHE A 164 -32.44 -9.54 -19.62
N ILE A 165 -32.85 -9.03 -18.46
CA ILE A 165 -34.08 -8.25 -18.31
C ILE A 165 -33.83 -6.85 -18.93
N GLY A 166 -33.97 -6.76 -20.25
CA GLY A 166 -33.95 -5.49 -20.97
C GLY A 166 -35.26 -4.71 -20.72
N PHE A 167 -35.14 -3.41 -20.44
CA PHE A 167 -36.30 -2.53 -20.22
C PHE A 167 -36.78 -1.86 -21.53
N CYS A 168 -36.33 -2.35 -22.69
CA CYS A 168 -36.73 -1.89 -24.03
C CYS A 168 -36.56 -0.38 -24.24
N GLY A 169 -35.49 0.19 -23.68
CA GLY A 169 -35.22 1.62 -23.71
C GLY A 169 -35.96 2.48 -22.68
N ASP A 170 -36.77 1.92 -21.77
CA ASP A 170 -37.37 2.67 -20.66
C ASP A 170 -36.35 2.88 -19.53
N VAL A 171 -35.70 4.05 -19.59
CA VAL A 171 -34.72 4.51 -18.61
C VAL A 171 -35.34 4.77 -17.23
N MET A 172 -36.63 5.11 -17.15
CA MET A 172 -37.32 5.39 -15.88
C MET A 172 -37.68 4.09 -15.15
N ALA A 173 -38.16 3.07 -15.88
CA ALA A 173 -38.36 1.74 -15.31
C ALA A 173 -37.04 1.15 -14.77
N ALA A 174 -35.94 1.29 -15.52
CA ALA A 174 -34.61 0.87 -15.07
C ALA A 174 -34.11 1.65 -13.83
N LEU A 175 -34.40 2.96 -13.75
CA LEU A 175 -34.11 3.77 -12.55
C LEU A 175 -34.88 3.34 -11.31
N HIS A 176 -36.06 2.72 -11.45
CA HIS A 176 -36.88 2.23 -10.35
C HIS A 176 -36.66 0.74 -10.00
N TYR A 177 -35.68 0.07 -10.61
CA TYR A 177 -35.39 -1.34 -10.31
C TYR A 177 -34.75 -1.51 -8.91
N ASP A 178 -35.44 -2.23 -8.02
CA ASP A 178 -35.06 -2.38 -6.60
C ASP A 178 -33.71 -3.09 -6.36
N ASN A 179 -33.26 -3.94 -7.30
CA ASN A 179 -32.04 -4.73 -7.13
C ASN A 179 -30.79 -3.90 -7.41
N TRP A 180 -30.31 -3.20 -6.37
CA TRP A 180 -29.23 -2.20 -6.43
C TRP A 180 -27.96 -2.61 -7.18
N GLN A 181 -27.59 -3.90 -7.14
CA GLN A 181 -26.41 -4.44 -7.81
C GLN A 181 -26.49 -4.32 -9.35
N HIS A 182 -27.70 -4.35 -9.89
CA HIS A 182 -27.99 -4.38 -11.33
C HIS A 182 -28.57 -3.06 -11.85
N ARG A 183 -28.92 -2.12 -10.95
CA ARG A 183 -29.56 -0.84 -11.28
C ARG A 183 -28.70 0.03 -12.22
N ASN A 184 -27.38 0.07 -12.00
CA ASN A 184 -26.46 0.84 -12.83
C ASN A 184 -26.27 0.21 -14.24
N SER A 185 -26.16 -1.12 -14.33
CA SER A 185 -26.05 -1.80 -15.63
C SER A 185 -27.36 -1.73 -16.40
N ALA A 186 -28.50 -1.97 -15.75
CA ALA A 186 -29.83 -1.81 -16.34
C ALA A 186 -30.06 -0.38 -16.88
N PHE A 187 -29.68 0.66 -16.12
CA PHE A 187 -29.75 2.05 -16.57
C PHE A 187 -28.91 2.30 -17.82
N ILE A 188 -27.64 1.91 -17.82
CA ILE A 188 -26.73 2.11 -18.97
C ILE A 188 -27.20 1.33 -20.20
N CYS A 189 -27.64 0.08 -20.03
CA CYS A 189 -28.19 -0.73 -21.12
C CYS A 189 -29.47 -0.13 -21.70
N SER A 190 -30.41 0.32 -20.86
CA SER A 190 -31.66 0.95 -21.31
C SER A 190 -31.38 2.29 -22.02
N LEU A 191 -30.39 3.06 -21.54
CA LEU A 191 -29.95 4.28 -22.20
C LEU A 191 -29.35 3.98 -23.59
N LEU A 192 -28.57 2.91 -23.73
CA LEU A 192 -27.99 2.47 -25.00
C LEU A 192 -29.06 1.92 -25.96
N GLU A 193 -30.02 1.13 -25.48
CA GLU A 193 -31.20 0.67 -26.25
C GLU A 193 -32.01 1.86 -26.78
N ASN A 194 -32.29 2.85 -25.93
CA ASN A 194 -33.04 4.05 -26.29
C ASN A 194 -32.32 4.84 -27.41
N ASN A 195 -31.01 5.05 -27.28
CA ASN A 195 -30.21 5.71 -28.30
C ASN A 195 -30.12 4.88 -29.61
N ALA A 196 -30.05 3.55 -29.53
CA ALA A 196 -30.02 2.68 -30.71
C ALA A 196 -31.35 2.73 -31.49
N VAL A 197 -32.49 2.73 -30.80
CA VAL A 197 -33.83 2.82 -31.42
C VAL A 197 -34.08 4.21 -32.01
N ASN A 198 -33.73 5.28 -31.27
CA ASN A 198 -34.02 6.67 -31.68
C ASN A 198 -33.03 7.25 -32.70
N ASN A 199 -32.01 6.52 -33.14
CA ASN A 199 -31.03 6.97 -34.15
C ASN A 199 -31.63 7.21 -35.56
N SER A 200 -32.94 6.99 -35.73
CA SER A 200 -33.72 7.31 -36.93
C SER A 200 -34.48 8.64 -36.86
N ARG A 201 -34.52 9.31 -35.69
CA ARG A 201 -35.22 10.60 -35.51
C ARG A 201 -34.47 11.51 -34.53
N ALA A 202 -33.60 12.35 -35.08
CA ALA A 202 -32.80 13.32 -34.33
C ALA A 202 -33.68 14.45 -33.72
N GLN A 203 -34.34 14.18 -32.59
CA GLN A 203 -35.12 15.15 -31.82
C GLN A 203 -34.86 15.03 -30.31
N ASN A 204 -34.59 16.17 -29.69
CA ASN A 204 -34.81 16.48 -28.27
C ASN A 204 -33.88 15.86 -27.19
N CYS A 205 -32.57 15.75 -27.45
CA CYS A 205 -31.53 15.64 -26.40
C CYS A 205 -31.35 16.93 -25.54
N GLN A 206 -32.41 17.73 -25.45
CA GLN A 206 -32.55 18.96 -24.68
C GLN A 206 -33.53 18.73 -23.51
N SER A 207 -34.74 18.21 -23.77
CA SER A 207 -35.79 17.96 -22.77
C SER A 207 -35.29 17.15 -21.57
N VAL A 208 -34.66 16.00 -21.84
CA VAL A 208 -34.09 15.12 -20.80
C VAL A 208 -32.98 15.83 -20.00
N ARG A 209 -32.27 16.79 -20.61
CA ARG A 209 -31.20 17.55 -19.97
C ARG A 209 -31.76 18.62 -19.03
N ASP A 210 -32.90 19.21 -19.39
CA ASP A 210 -33.57 20.26 -18.63
C ASP A 210 -34.39 19.65 -17.46
N GLU A 211 -35.03 18.49 -17.65
CA GLU A 211 -35.70 17.72 -16.56
C GLU A 211 -34.70 17.22 -15.51
N ILE A 212 -33.53 16.71 -15.95
CA ILE A 212 -32.42 16.38 -15.03
C ILE A 212 -31.92 17.63 -14.30
N LEU A 213 -32.02 18.82 -14.90
CA LEU A 213 -31.65 20.08 -14.26
C LEU A 213 -32.65 20.47 -13.15
N GLU A 214 -33.96 20.36 -13.37
CA GLU A 214 -34.96 20.67 -12.33
C GLU A 214 -34.83 19.78 -11.10
N ILE A 215 -34.63 18.46 -11.30
CA ILE A 215 -34.46 17.48 -10.21
C ILE A 215 -33.25 17.83 -9.32
N LEU A 216 -32.23 18.48 -9.87
CA LEU A 216 -31.03 18.92 -9.13
C LEU A 216 -31.19 20.25 -8.39
N HIS A 217 -32.27 21.02 -8.59
CA HIS A 217 -32.43 22.37 -8.03
C HIS A 217 -33.14 22.45 -6.66
N PHE A 218 -33.80 21.39 -6.20
CA PHE A 218 -34.40 21.33 -4.86
C PHE A 218 -33.34 21.15 -3.75
N GLY A 219 -32.55 22.19 -3.47
CA GLY A 219 -31.49 22.11 -2.45
C GLY A 219 -30.82 23.40 -1.98
N ARG A 220 -31.03 24.57 -2.62
CA ARG A 220 -30.50 25.86 -2.13
C ARG A 220 -31.47 27.02 -2.39
N PRO A 221 -31.87 27.81 -1.37
CA PRO A 221 -32.58 29.07 -1.60
C PRO A 221 -31.65 30.11 -2.23
N ILE A 222 -32.17 30.84 -3.21
CA ILE A 222 -31.47 31.92 -3.91
C ILE A 222 -31.45 33.18 -3.03
N ILE A 223 -30.29 33.85 -2.96
CA ILE A 223 -30.14 35.16 -2.31
C ILE A 223 -30.35 36.25 -3.38
N ASN A 224 -31.22 37.23 -3.12
CA ASN A 224 -30.92 38.66 -3.30
C ASN A 224 -32.15 39.56 -3.05
N LYS A 225 -32.00 40.49 -2.09
CA LYS A 225 -32.37 41.89 -2.29
C LYS A 225 -31.35 42.79 -1.59
N GLU A 226 -31.22 44.01 -2.08
CA GLU A 226 -30.01 44.83 -1.96
C GLU A 226 -29.74 45.38 -0.55
N ILE A 227 -28.47 45.64 -0.23
CA ILE A 227 -27.97 46.95 0.29
C ILE A 227 -26.42 46.96 0.31
N LYS A 228 -25.82 48.15 0.18
CA LYS A 228 -24.36 48.38 0.10
C LYS A 228 -23.67 48.35 1.49
N PRO A 229 -22.34 48.13 1.55
CA PRO A 229 -21.66 47.73 2.79
C PRO A 229 -21.36 48.87 3.78
N GLN A 230 -21.21 48.51 5.06
CA GLN A 230 -20.72 49.37 6.14
C GLN A 230 -19.69 48.65 7.02
N LEU A 231 -18.91 49.43 7.79
CA LEU A 231 -17.66 48.97 8.42
C LEU A 231 -17.83 48.25 9.78
N LYS A 232 -16.74 47.58 10.20
CA LYS A 232 -16.57 46.86 11.47
C LYS A 232 -16.70 47.75 12.71
N PRO A 233 -17.32 47.25 13.80
CA PRO A 233 -16.95 47.61 15.18
C PRO A 233 -15.93 46.65 15.80
N LYS A 234 -15.29 47.09 16.90
CA LYS A 234 -14.48 46.26 17.83
C LYS A 234 -15.27 46.03 19.14
N PRO A 235 -14.87 45.07 20.00
CA PRO A 235 -15.68 44.66 21.15
C PRO A 235 -15.70 45.69 22.30
N ILE A 236 -16.73 45.60 23.14
CA ILE A 236 -16.89 46.35 24.40
C ILE A 236 -17.10 45.34 25.56
N LEU A 237 -16.72 45.74 26.77
CA LEU A 237 -16.54 44.88 27.95
C LEU A 237 -17.83 44.60 28.76
N HIS A 238 -17.66 43.70 29.74
CA HIS A 238 -18.59 43.26 30.78
C HIS A 238 -19.64 44.27 31.28
N PRO A 239 -20.86 43.80 31.60
CA PRO A 239 -21.78 44.51 32.48
C PRO A 239 -21.47 44.25 33.97
N GLU A 240 -21.24 45.31 34.75
CA GLU A 240 -21.57 45.28 36.19
C GLU A 240 -23.07 45.56 36.36
N LEU A 241 -23.80 44.70 37.08
CA LEU A 241 -25.05 45.12 37.72
C LEU A 241 -25.16 44.59 39.16
N ARG A 242 -25.59 45.47 40.05
CA ARG A 242 -25.57 45.27 41.51
C ARG A 242 -26.72 44.40 42.00
N LYS A 243 -26.44 43.55 43.00
CA LYS A 243 -27.47 42.85 43.78
C LYS A 243 -28.35 43.86 44.54
N LYS A 244 -29.68 43.72 44.43
CA LYS A 244 -30.62 44.18 45.46
C LYS A 244 -31.62 43.06 45.82
N ARG A 245 -31.63 42.72 47.12
CA ARG A 245 -32.70 41.98 47.85
C ARG A 245 -34.01 42.81 47.82
N LYS A 246 -35.23 42.32 48.11
CA LYS A 246 -35.83 41.16 48.83
C LYS A 246 -37.34 41.13 48.38
N THR A 247 -38.21 40.11 48.42
CA THR A 247 -38.23 38.63 48.67
C THR A 247 -39.66 38.10 48.45
N ARG A 248 -39.82 36.82 48.06
CA ARG A 248 -40.99 35.91 48.36
C ARG A 248 -42.34 36.20 47.66
N ASP A 249 -43.20 35.20 47.36
CA ASP A 249 -43.11 33.72 47.44
C ASP A 249 -44.06 33.04 46.42
N GLY A 250 -43.80 31.76 46.11
CA GLY A 250 -44.87 30.79 45.82
C GLY A 250 -45.27 30.50 44.36
N GLN A 251 -44.41 29.83 43.58
CA GLN A 251 -44.90 28.95 42.48
C GLN A 251 -43.96 27.78 42.09
N GLU A 252 -43.10 27.32 43.02
CA GLU A 252 -42.32 26.08 42.86
C GLU A 252 -43.26 24.85 42.81
N ILE A 253 -43.52 24.36 41.60
CA ILE A 253 -44.05 23.02 41.25
C ILE A 253 -44.10 22.85 39.71
N ASN A 254 -44.28 23.94 38.95
CA ASN A 254 -44.49 23.92 37.49
C ASN A 254 -43.26 24.35 36.65
N GLU A 255 -42.05 24.14 37.18
CA GLU A 255 -40.77 24.47 36.49
C GLU A 255 -39.90 23.24 36.23
N ILE A 256 -39.89 22.24 37.12
CA ILE A 256 -39.05 21.03 37.02
C ILE A 256 -39.30 20.30 35.70
N GLY A 257 -40.57 20.03 35.37
CA GLY A 257 -40.94 19.38 34.10
C GLY A 257 -40.64 20.22 32.85
N LYS A 258 -40.46 21.54 32.98
CA LYS A 258 -40.02 22.39 31.86
C LYS A 258 -38.51 22.33 31.67
N SER A 259 -37.73 22.23 32.74
CA SER A 259 -36.28 21.99 32.66
C SER A 259 -36.00 20.69 31.93
N GLU A 260 -36.64 19.58 32.33
CA GLU A 260 -36.42 18.28 31.66
C GLU A 260 -36.74 18.29 30.16
N ILE A 261 -37.74 19.06 29.73
CA ILE A 261 -38.07 19.22 28.30
C ILE A 261 -37.00 20.09 27.62
N LEU A 262 -36.56 21.17 28.25
CA LEU A 262 -35.49 22.04 27.75
C LEU A 262 -34.17 21.26 27.58
N ASP A 263 -33.82 20.43 28.57
CA ASP A 263 -32.61 19.60 28.55
C ASP A 263 -32.68 18.52 27.47
N LYS A 264 -33.84 17.91 27.21
CA LYS A 264 -34.04 16.97 26.10
C LYS A 264 -33.85 17.67 24.75
N VAL A 265 -34.50 18.82 24.53
CA VAL A 265 -34.36 19.63 23.31
C VAL A 265 -32.91 20.14 23.13
N LEU A 266 -32.23 20.51 24.21
CA LEU A 266 -30.82 20.91 24.16
C LEU A 266 -29.91 19.75 23.72
N ASN A 267 -30.12 18.55 24.26
CA ASN A 267 -29.38 17.34 23.84
C ASN A 267 -29.66 16.97 22.38
N GLU A 268 -30.90 17.11 21.90
CA GLU A 268 -31.25 16.91 20.49
C GLU A 268 -30.56 17.93 19.57
N ILE A 269 -30.53 19.21 19.95
CA ILE A 269 -29.82 20.27 19.23
C ILE A 269 -28.30 19.98 19.17
N VAL A 270 -27.70 19.55 20.28
CA VAL A 270 -26.27 19.16 20.32
C VAL A 270 -26.00 17.93 19.45
N ALA A 271 -26.88 16.92 19.46
CA ALA A 271 -26.76 15.73 18.61
C ALA A 271 -26.87 16.06 17.11
N LEU A 272 -27.78 16.98 16.74
CA LEU A 272 -27.95 17.48 15.38
C LEU A 272 -26.75 18.34 14.93
N ALA A 273 -26.22 19.22 15.79
CA ALA A 273 -25.00 19.97 15.50
C ALA A 273 -23.81 19.03 15.23
N ALA A 274 -23.58 18.04 16.10
CA ALA A 274 -22.55 17.02 15.89
C ALA A 274 -22.79 16.18 14.63
N TYR A 275 -24.03 15.95 14.20
CA TYR A 275 -24.34 15.29 12.92
C TYR A 275 -23.97 16.17 11.72
N ILE A 276 -24.31 17.47 11.79
CA ILE A 276 -23.97 18.46 10.75
C ILE A 276 -22.45 18.57 10.60
N ASP A 277 -21.69 18.67 11.69
CA ASP A 277 -20.23 18.73 11.62
C ASP A 277 -19.60 17.43 11.12
N ARG A 278 -20.09 16.25 11.51
CA ARG A 278 -19.68 14.96 10.90
C ARG A 278 -19.91 14.94 9.39
N LYS A 279 -21.08 15.41 8.92
CA LYS A 279 -21.38 15.51 7.47
C LYS A 279 -20.51 16.57 6.76
N LYS A 280 -20.16 17.67 7.42
CA LYS A 280 -19.27 18.72 6.91
C LYS A 280 -17.83 18.24 6.77
N ILE A 281 -17.30 17.52 7.76
CA ILE A 281 -15.99 16.86 7.72
C ILE A 281 -15.95 15.81 6.62
N SER A 282 -16.95 14.91 6.58
CA SER A 282 -17.09 13.90 5.52
C SER A 282 -17.11 14.52 4.12
N LYS A 283 -17.86 15.63 3.93
CA LYS A 283 -17.87 16.37 2.66
C LYS A 283 -16.52 16.99 2.34
N SER A 284 -15.84 17.59 3.31
CA SER A 284 -14.50 18.16 3.10
C SER A 284 -13.48 17.10 2.70
N LYS A 285 -13.57 15.90 3.29
CA LYS A 285 -12.71 14.76 2.91
C LYS A 285 -12.98 14.34 1.46
N MET A 286 -14.24 14.08 1.09
CA MET A 286 -14.62 13.73 -0.29
C MET A 286 -14.16 14.78 -1.33
N GLN A 287 -14.11 16.07 -0.97
CA GLN A 287 -13.59 17.11 -1.86
C GLN A 287 -12.06 17.07 -1.97
N ASN A 288 -11.34 16.81 -0.88
CA ASN A 288 -9.88 16.63 -0.91
C ASN A 288 -9.48 15.39 -1.73
N ASP A 289 -10.11 14.24 -1.45
CA ASP A 289 -9.87 12.97 -2.12
C ASP A 289 -10.04 13.10 -3.66
N GLU A 290 -11.02 13.90 -4.11
CA GLU A 290 -11.23 14.19 -5.53
C GLU A 290 -10.20 15.16 -6.12
N THR A 291 -9.75 16.18 -5.38
CA THR A 291 -8.65 17.05 -5.84
C THR A 291 -7.32 16.29 -5.97
N GLU A 292 -7.05 15.33 -5.08
CA GLU A 292 -5.84 14.49 -5.15
C GLU A 292 -5.86 13.57 -6.39
N ARG A 293 -7.03 12.98 -6.71
CA ARG A 293 -7.23 12.20 -7.94
C ARG A 293 -6.99 13.02 -9.21
N LEU A 294 -7.50 14.25 -9.26
CA LEU A 294 -7.28 15.14 -10.42
C LEU A 294 -5.80 15.50 -10.59
N LEU A 295 -5.08 15.74 -9.50
CA LEU A 295 -3.64 16.02 -9.50
C LEU A 295 -2.83 14.79 -9.96
N ALA A 296 -3.19 13.59 -9.48
CA ALA A 296 -2.58 12.34 -9.93
C ALA A 296 -2.82 12.06 -11.42
N LEU A 297 -4.00 12.35 -11.95
CA LEU A 297 -4.31 12.26 -13.38
C LEU A 297 -3.52 13.28 -14.21
N GLN A 298 -3.34 14.50 -13.71
CA GLN A 298 -2.53 15.53 -14.36
C GLN A 298 -1.05 15.13 -14.45
N ASN A 299 -0.49 14.58 -13.37
CA ASN A 299 0.90 14.10 -13.34
C ASN A 299 1.14 12.95 -14.34
N LYS A 300 0.17 12.02 -14.48
CA LYS A 300 0.26 10.96 -15.50
C LYS A 300 0.31 11.53 -16.93
N ARG A 301 -0.54 12.50 -17.25
CA ARG A 301 -0.50 13.17 -18.57
C ARG A 301 0.82 13.87 -18.86
N PHE A 302 1.48 14.43 -17.85
CA PHE A 302 2.82 15.01 -18.03
C PHE A 302 3.88 13.93 -18.31
N GLN A 303 3.85 12.80 -17.59
CA GLN A 303 4.76 11.67 -17.83
C GLN A 303 4.52 11.02 -19.21
N GLU A 304 3.26 10.90 -19.64
CA GLU A 304 2.88 10.43 -20.98
C GLU A 304 3.41 11.36 -22.08
N ALA A 305 3.43 12.68 -21.85
CA ALA A 305 3.97 13.66 -22.80
C ALA A 305 5.52 13.70 -22.86
N GLU A 306 6.21 13.30 -21.79
CA GLU A 306 7.68 13.31 -21.70
C GLU A 306 8.34 12.15 -22.49
N ILE A 307 7.62 11.03 -22.66
CA ILE A 307 8.11 9.83 -23.35
C ILE A 307 8.42 10.07 -24.84
N ASP A 308 7.82 11.09 -25.46
CA ASP A 308 7.68 11.17 -26.92
C ASP A 308 8.81 11.90 -27.66
N GLU A 309 9.76 12.54 -26.97
CA GLU A 309 10.87 13.25 -27.66
C GLU A 309 11.89 12.28 -28.28
N ARG A 310 12.21 11.18 -27.57
CA ARG A 310 13.08 10.12 -28.08
C ARG A 310 12.40 9.34 -29.21
N LEU A 311 11.07 9.18 -29.13
CA LEU A 311 10.29 8.55 -30.19
C LEU A 311 10.25 9.43 -31.45
N LYS A 312 10.00 10.74 -31.32
CA LYS A 312 10.12 11.72 -32.43
C LYS A 312 11.48 11.70 -33.11
N LYS A 313 12.58 11.65 -32.35
CA LYS A 313 13.95 11.59 -32.89
C LYS A 313 14.23 10.29 -33.67
N LEU A 314 13.55 9.19 -33.34
CA LEU A 314 13.61 7.93 -34.12
C LEU A 314 12.71 8.00 -35.36
N LEU A 315 11.45 8.42 -35.20
CA LEU A 315 10.45 8.55 -36.26
C LEU A 315 10.80 9.61 -37.33
N GLY A 316 11.62 10.60 -37.00
CA GLY A 316 12.11 11.60 -37.97
C GLY A 316 13.04 11.06 -39.06
N ASN A 317 13.46 9.79 -38.99
CA ASN A 317 14.31 9.17 -40.01
C ASN A 317 13.45 8.42 -41.06
N PRO A 318 13.43 8.85 -42.34
CA PRO A 318 12.58 8.21 -43.36
C PRO A 318 12.95 6.73 -43.60
N ASN A 319 14.24 6.39 -43.54
CA ASN A 319 14.72 5.01 -43.62
C ASN A 319 14.37 4.15 -42.38
N ALA A 320 13.94 4.76 -41.27
CA ALA A 320 13.41 4.03 -40.11
C ALA A 320 11.91 3.80 -40.27
N LEU A 321 11.15 4.81 -40.71
CA LEU A 321 9.72 4.69 -41.01
C LEU A 321 9.45 3.59 -42.05
N LEU A 322 10.14 3.60 -43.18
CA LEU A 322 9.93 2.64 -44.27
C LEU A 322 10.28 1.19 -43.85
N LYS A 323 11.22 1.01 -42.91
CA LYS A 323 11.52 -0.28 -42.27
C LYS A 323 10.46 -0.70 -41.24
N LEU A 324 9.81 0.26 -40.59
CA LEU A 324 8.71 0.00 -39.64
C LEU A 324 7.43 -0.39 -40.40
N GLU A 325 7.13 0.32 -41.47
CA GLU A 325 6.01 0.10 -42.41
C GLU A 325 6.10 -1.31 -43.01
N THR A 326 7.20 -1.64 -43.69
CA THR A 326 7.43 -3.00 -44.24
C THR A 326 7.46 -4.10 -43.17
N TYR A 327 7.86 -3.79 -41.92
CA TYR A 327 7.75 -4.74 -40.80
C TYR A 327 6.29 -4.94 -40.34
N ILE A 328 5.47 -3.89 -40.34
CA ILE A 328 4.06 -3.89 -39.97
C ILE A 328 3.22 -4.62 -41.04
N ASP A 329 3.45 -4.36 -42.32
CA ASP A 329 2.74 -5.02 -43.43
C ASP A 329 2.92 -6.54 -43.37
N GLY A 330 4.17 -7.00 -43.31
CA GLY A 330 4.52 -8.40 -43.13
C GLY A 330 4.14 -8.98 -41.76
N SER A 331 3.61 -8.18 -40.82
CA SER A 331 3.08 -8.68 -39.55
C SER A 331 1.79 -9.47 -39.75
N SER A 332 0.99 -9.09 -40.75
CA SER A 332 -0.21 -9.83 -41.15
C SER A 332 0.13 -11.23 -41.66
N GLU A 333 1.14 -11.34 -42.53
CA GLU A 333 1.65 -12.59 -43.08
C GLU A 333 2.28 -13.48 -42.00
N ARG A 334 3.08 -12.91 -41.10
CA ARG A 334 3.65 -13.63 -39.94
C ARG A 334 2.54 -14.18 -39.03
N MET A 335 1.50 -13.40 -38.75
CA MET A 335 0.35 -13.84 -37.97
C MET A 335 -0.37 -15.02 -38.65
N GLN A 336 -0.63 -14.93 -39.96
CA GLN A 336 -1.23 -16.04 -40.73
C GLN A 336 -0.32 -17.27 -40.77
N HIS A 337 1.00 -17.10 -40.87
CA HIS A 337 1.97 -18.20 -40.83
C HIS A 337 1.94 -18.94 -39.47
N PHE A 338 1.95 -18.20 -38.35
CA PHE A 338 1.83 -18.81 -37.02
C PHE A 338 0.45 -19.43 -36.79
N GLN A 339 -0.63 -18.82 -37.28
CA GLN A 339 -1.98 -19.40 -37.23
C GLN A 339 -2.03 -20.74 -37.99
N ASN A 340 -1.43 -20.82 -39.17
CA ASN A 340 -1.37 -22.04 -39.98
C ASN A 340 -0.45 -23.12 -39.38
N LEU A 341 0.67 -22.73 -38.75
CA LEU A 341 1.52 -23.63 -37.95
C LEU A 341 0.73 -24.22 -36.77
N TRP A 342 0.01 -23.38 -36.02
CA TRP A 342 -0.80 -23.82 -34.88
C TRP A 342 -1.94 -24.74 -35.32
N LEU A 343 -2.65 -24.41 -36.40
CA LEU A 343 -3.70 -25.26 -36.97
C LEU A 343 -3.16 -26.63 -37.42
N ARG A 344 -1.97 -26.68 -38.04
CA ARG A 344 -1.32 -27.92 -38.45
C ARG A 344 -0.92 -28.79 -37.25
N ALA A 345 -0.17 -28.20 -36.31
CA ALA A 345 0.28 -28.91 -35.10
C ALA A 345 -0.92 -29.36 -34.24
N LYS A 346 -1.99 -28.57 -34.18
CA LYS A 346 -3.23 -28.97 -33.52
C LYS A 346 -3.90 -30.15 -34.24
N ALA A 347 -4.04 -30.11 -35.56
CA ALA A 347 -4.64 -31.22 -36.32
C ALA A 347 -3.86 -32.54 -36.12
N GLU A 348 -2.53 -32.48 -36.19
CA GLU A 348 -1.63 -33.59 -35.92
C GLU A 348 -1.83 -34.16 -34.50
N LYS A 349 -1.93 -33.32 -33.47
CA LYS A 349 -2.20 -33.76 -32.10
C LYS A 349 -3.64 -34.23 -31.85
N ASP A 350 -4.63 -33.64 -32.51
CA ASP A 350 -6.01 -34.13 -32.49
C ASP A 350 -6.10 -35.51 -33.17
N ASP A 351 -5.30 -35.80 -34.19
CA ASP A 351 -5.21 -37.11 -34.85
C ASP A 351 -4.38 -38.13 -34.06
N GLU A 352 -3.29 -37.74 -33.38
CA GLU A 352 -2.64 -38.57 -32.34
C GLU A 352 -3.64 -38.97 -31.24
N VAL A 353 -4.47 -38.02 -30.77
CA VAL A 353 -5.48 -38.29 -29.74
C VAL A 353 -6.61 -39.18 -30.27
N LYS A 354 -7.04 -39.02 -31.52
CA LYS A 354 -8.03 -39.93 -32.16
C LYS A 354 -7.46 -41.34 -32.31
N THR A 355 -6.24 -41.48 -32.83
CA THR A 355 -5.60 -42.80 -33.02
C THR A 355 -5.30 -43.47 -31.68
N ALA A 356 -4.82 -42.75 -30.67
CA ALA A 356 -4.66 -43.27 -29.31
C ALA A 356 -6.00 -43.74 -28.69
N ARG A 357 -7.08 -42.97 -28.88
CA ARG A 357 -8.43 -43.35 -28.43
C ARG A 357 -8.95 -44.59 -29.17
N LEU A 358 -8.77 -44.67 -30.49
CA LEU A 358 -9.15 -45.83 -31.29
C LEU A 358 -8.35 -47.08 -30.89
N THR A 359 -7.05 -46.94 -30.59
CA THR A 359 -6.22 -48.02 -30.07
C THR A 359 -6.67 -48.47 -28.68
N ALA A 360 -7.01 -47.54 -27.78
CA ALA A 360 -7.56 -47.86 -26.46
C ALA A 360 -8.93 -48.56 -26.56
N LEU A 361 -9.81 -48.11 -27.46
CA LEU A 361 -11.10 -48.74 -27.75
C LEU A 361 -10.91 -50.14 -28.37
N SER A 362 -9.95 -50.29 -29.29
CA SER A 362 -9.63 -51.59 -29.91
C SER A 362 -8.95 -52.57 -28.96
N SER A 363 -8.28 -52.08 -27.90
CA SER A 363 -7.77 -52.93 -26.82
C SER A 363 -8.89 -53.45 -25.89
N GLY A 364 -10.09 -52.88 -26.00
CA GLY A 364 -11.30 -53.37 -25.38
C GLY A 364 -11.88 -54.57 -26.14
N PHE A 365 -11.66 -55.77 -25.61
CA PHE A 365 -12.36 -57.01 -25.98
C PHE A 365 -11.99 -57.66 -27.33
N THR A 366 -10.77 -58.17 -27.47
CA THR A 366 -10.58 -59.57 -27.92
C THR A 366 -9.20 -60.14 -27.57
N LEU A 367 -9.18 -61.34 -26.99
CA LEU A 367 -8.04 -62.27 -27.02
C LEU A 367 -8.40 -63.40 -27.99
N PRO A 368 -7.60 -63.63 -29.04
CA PRO A 368 -6.79 -64.85 -29.06
C PRO A 368 -5.27 -64.62 -28.97
N CYS A 369 -4.51 -65.71 -28.79
CA CYS A 369 -3.07 -65.70 -28.56
C CYS A 369 -2.25 -65.86 -29.87
N CYS A 370 -1.14 -65.11 -30.02
CA CYS A 370 0.22 -65.64 -30.30
C CYS A 370 1.25 -64.55 -30.69
N SER A 371 2.23 -64.26 -29.81
CA SER A 371 3.59 -63.74 -30.13
C SER A 371 4.38 -63.40 -28.84
N GLN A 372 4.59 -64.40 -27.98
CA GLN A 372 5.04 -64.22 -26.59
C GLN A 372 6.58 -64.27 -26.44
N GLU A 373 7.34 -63.29 -26.95
CA GLU A 373 8.81 -63.30 -26.75
C GLU A 373 9.53 -61.94 -26.70
N THR A 374 9.04 -60.91 -27.39
CA THR A 374 9.63 -59.55 -27.33
C THR A 374 9.23 -58.80 -26.05
N SER A 375 7.93 -58.65 -25.80
CA SER A 375 7.36 -57.87 -24.68
C SER A 375 7.91 -58.25 -23.29
N VAL A 376 8.31 -59.51 -23.08
CA VAL A 376 8.88 -60.01 -21.82
C VAL A 376 10.28 -59.45 -21.53
N LYS A 377 11.01 -58.96 -22.55
CA LYS A 377 12.30 -58.28 -22.39
C LYS A 377 12.10 -56.81 -22.04
N ASP A 378 11.22 -56.13 -22.77
CA ASP A 378 10.95 -54.70 -22.60
C ASP A 378 10.30 -54.41 -21.24
N THR A 379 9.33 -55.22 -20.82
CA THR A 379 8.74 -55.15 -19.47
C THR A 379 9.79 -55.29 -18.37
N LYS A 380 10.69 -56.27 -18.46
CA LYS A 380 11.79 -56.43 -17.49
C LYS A 380 12.80 -55.28 -17.52
N LEU A 381 13.04 -54.66 -18.68
CA LEU A 381 13.89 -53.48 -18.80
C LEU A 381 13.25 -52.28 -18.08
N VAL A 382 11.96 -52.03 -18.32
CA VAL A 382 11.18 -50.99 -17.65
C VAL A 382 11.06 -51.25 -16.14
N GLU A 383 10.84 -52.49 -15.69
CA GLU A 383 10.84 -52.85 -14.27
C GLU A 383 12.18 -52.54 -13.58
N ASN A 384 13.30 -52.87 -14.24
CA ASN A 384 14.64 -52.56 -13.73
C ASN A 384 14.90 -51.05 -13.68
N GLU A 385 14.46 -50.29 -14.70
CA GLU A 385 14.60 -48.84 -14.73
C GLU A 385 13.73 -48.16 -13.65
N VAL A 386 12.49 -48.62 -13.47
CA VAL A 386 11.58 -48.19 -12.39
C VAL A 386 12.17 -48.54 -11.02
N ALA A 387 12.80 -49.71 -10.85
CA ALA A 387 13.51 -50.07 -9.62
C ALA A 387 14.74 -49.17 -9.38
N GLY A 388 15.48 -48.80 -10.44
CA GLY A 388 16.57 -47.81 -10.39
C GLY A 388 16.07 -46.44 -9.96
N LYS A 389 15.04 -45.91 -10.64
CA LYS A 389 14.40 -44.63 -10.32
C LYS A 389 13.83 -44.60 -8.89
N LYS A 390 13.21 -45.70 -8.40
CA LYS A 390 12.78 -45.85 -6.99
C LYS A 390 13.96 -45.83 -5.99
N LYS A 391 15.10 -46.44 -6.33
CA LYS A 391 16.33 -46.39 -5.50
C LYS A 391 16.94 -44.97 -5.47
N ILE A 392 16.84 -44.21 -6.56
CA ILE A 392 17.26 -42.79 -6.60
C ILE A 392 16.30 -41.92 -5.77
N LEU A 393 14.98 -42.08 -5.94
CA LEU A 393 13.95 -41.34 -5.19
C LEU A 393 14.07 -41.55 -3.67
N THR A 394 14.40 -42.77 -3.22
CA THR A 394 14.61 -43.07 -1.80
C THR A 394 15.95 -42.57 -1.26
N LYS A 395 16.99 -42.41 -2.09
CA LYS A 395 18.21 -41.68 -1.73
C LYS A 395 17.93 -40.17 -1.60
N LEU A 396 17.32 -39.55 -2.62
CA LEU A 396 16.98 -38.12 -2.61
C LEU A 396 16.05 -37.77 -1.44
N ARG A 397 15.03 -38.59 -1.15
CA ARG A 397 14.17 -38.38 0.04
C ARG A 397 14.98 -38.45 1.34
N LYS A 398 15.93 -39.37 1.48
CA LYS A 398 16.81 -39.44 2.65
C LYS A 398 17.78 -38.26 2.75
N GLU A 399 18.20 -37.69 1.62
CA GLU A 399 19.04 -36.48 1.60
C GLU A 399 18.25 -35.22 1.94
N VAL A 400 17.00 -35.10 1.48
CA VAL A 400 16.09 -34.03 1.90
C VAL A 400 15.75 -34.13 3.39
N GLU A 401 15.51 -35.35 3.91
CA GLU A 401 15.25 -35.59 5.33
C GLU A 401 16.51 -35.38 6.22
N SER A 402 17.71 -35.66 5.71
CA SER A 402 18.97 -35.35 6.43
C SER A 402 19.34 -33.88 6.35
N ARG A 403 18.96 -33.19 5.27
CA ARG A 403 18.86 -31.71 5.17
C ARG A 403 17.67 -31.19 6.00
N LYS A 404 17.56 -31.61 7.27
CA LYS A 404 16.69 -30.98 8.27
C LYS A 404 16.84 -29.47 8.15
N GLU A 405 15.72 -28.77 8.04
CA GLU A 405 15.70 -27.32 7.93
C GLU A 405 16.62 -26.73 9.00
N LYS A 406 17.71 -26.05 8.58
CA LYS A 406 18.55 -25.31 9.51
C LYS A 406 17.64 -24.32 10.18
N GLN A 407 17.32 -24.54 11.46
CA GLN A 407 16.33 -23.73 12.16
C GLN A 407 16.94 -22.34 12.40
N ILE A 408 16.76 -21.47 11.39
CA ILE A 408 17.25 -20.09 11.37
C ILE A 408 16.67 -19.42 12.62
N ASN A 409 17.52 -19.27 13.63
CA ASN A 409 17.11 -18.84 14.95
C ASN A 409 16.63 -17.39 14.86
N ARG A 410 15.33 -17.21 14.65
CA ARG A 410 14.66 -15.90 14.47
C ARG A 410 15.07 -14.91 15.56
N SER A 411 15.26 -15.40 16.78
CA SER A 411 15.78 -14.66 17.93
C SER A 411 17.15 -13.98 17.73
N ILE A 412 18.04 -14.53 16.90
CA ILE A 412 19.34 -13.93 16.55
C ILE A 412 19.12 -12.76 15.58
N TYR A 413 18.38 -12.99 14.49
CA TYR A 413 18.08 -11.96 13.49
C TYR A 413 17.26 -10.83 14.09
N THR A 414 16.24 -11.13 14.92
CA THR A 414 15.45 -10.15 15.66
C THR A 414 16.33 -9.32 16.61
N LYS A 415 17.32 -9.91 17.30
CA LYS A 415 18.30 -9.15 18.10
C LYS A 415 19.12 -8.21 17.23
N HIS A 416 19.77 -8.72 16.17
CA HIS A 416 20.55 -7.88 15.25
C HIS A 416 19.72 -6.74 14.65
N ILE A 417 18.45 -6.98 14.29
CA ILE A 417 17.53 -5.93 13.82
C ILE A 417 17.30 -4.88 14.91
N PHE A 418 17.06 -5.27 16.17
CA PHE A 418 16.92 -4.31 17.27
C PHE A 418 18.23 -3.56 17.57
N ASP A 419 19.39 -4.19 17.46
CA ASP A 419 20.69 -3.54 17.64
C ASP A 419 20.98 -2.53 16.52
N ILE A 420 20.65 -2.87 15.27
CA ILE A 420 20.72 -1.97 14.10
C ILE A 420 19.75 -0.79 14.29
N VAL A 421 18.48 -1.04 14.63
CA VAL A 421 17.49 0.02 14.91
C VAL A 421 17.93 0.90 16.10
N GLY A 422 18.57 0.32 17.11
CA GLY A 422 19.17 1.04 18.22
C GLY A 422 20.33 1.95 17.79
N ASN A 423 21.17 1.50 16.86
CA ASN A 423 22.27 2.30 16.31
C ASN A 423 21.78 3.38 15.34
N ILE A 424 20.80 3.10 14.48
CA ILE A 424 20.13 4.11 13.63
C ILE A 424 19.53 5.21 14.50
N ARG A 425 18.92 4.86 15.64
CA ARG A 425 18.38 5.85 16.60
C ARG A 425 19.47 6.72 17.25
N LYS A 426 20.64 6.17 17.56
CA LYS A 426 21.81 6.94 18.04
C LYS A 426 22.31 7.88 16.94
N GLN A 427 22.48 7.37 15.72
CA GLN A 427 22.92 8.16 14.56
C GLN A 427 21.96 9.33 14.30
N GLN A 428 20.64 9.09 14.30
CA GLN A 428 19.65 10.17 14.12
C GLN A 428 19.74 11.23 15.24
N ASN A 429 20.01 10.84 16.48
CA ASN A 429 20.18 11.80 17.58
C ASN A 429 21.43 12.66 17.40
N GLU A 430 22.58 12.08 17.03
CA GLU A 430 23.80 12.86 16.76
C GLU A 430 23.66 13.71 15.49
N ILE A 431 23.00 13.22 14.42
CA ILE A 431 22.67 14.02 13.23
C ILE A 431 21.80 15.23 13.61
N ASN A 432 20.77 15.03 14.43
CA ASN A 432 19.91 16.12 14.90
C ASN A 432 20.68 17.15 15.75
N LYS A 433 21.61 16.69 16.59
CA LYS A 433 22.49 17.54 17.39
C LYS A 433 23.44 18.35 16.50
N VAL A 434 24.16 17.71 15.58
CA VAL A 434 25.05 18.37 14.61
C VAL A 434 24.30 19.34 13.71
N ALA A 435 23.04 19.06 13.35
CA ALA A 435 22.18 19.99 12.62
C ALA A 435 21.83 21.24 13.45
N VAL A 436 21.53 21.08 14.75
CA VAL A 436 21.29 22.21 15.66
C VAL A 436 22.56 23.04 15.90
N GLU A 437 23.71 22.38 16.07
CA GLU A 437 25.02 23.03 16.21
C GLU A 437 25.38 23.85 14.95
N ASN A 438 25.23 23.26 13.75
CA ASN A 438 25.38 23.97 12.47
C ASN A 438 24.40 25.14 12.33
N LEU A 439 23.15 25.01 12.76
CA LEU A 439 22.19 26.11 12.77
C LEU A 439 22.54 27.21 13.78
N SER A 440 23.32 26.93 14.84
CA SER A 440 23.91 27.96 15.70
C SER A 440 25.06 28.66 14.99
N LEU A 441 26.02 27.89 14.47
CA LEU A 441 27.20 28.42 13.76
C LEU A 441 26.79 29.32 12.58
N GLN A 442 25.79 28.93 11.78
CA GLN A 442 25.27 29.78 10.70
C GLN A 442 24.64 31.10 11.21
N LYS A 443 23.97 31.09 12.37
CA LYS A 443 23.42 32.31 12.99
C LYS A 443 24.54 33.20 13.51
N GLU A 444 25.58 32.60 14.09
CA GLU A 444 26.76 33.32 14.58
C GLU A 444 27.56 33.94 13.44
N ILE A 445 27.83 33.21 12.36
CA ILE A 445 28.45 33.74 11.13
C ILE A 445 27.65 34.92 10.59
N LYS A 446 26.33 34.78 10.40
CA LYS A 446 25.46 35.87 9.92
C LYS A 446 25.42 37.07 10.89
N SER A 447 25.47 36.82 12.20
CA SER A 447 25.55 37.86 13.24
C SER A 447 26.89 38.61 13.23
N LYS A 448 28.01 37.89 13.02
CA LYS A 448 29.37 38.44 12.94
C LYS A 448 29.56 39.23 11.64
N ALA A 449 29.17 38.68 10.49
CA ALA A 449 29.21 39.35 9.20
C ALA A 449 28.38 40.65 9.21
N GLY A 450 27.13 40.59 9.70
CA GLY A 450 26.30 41.79 9.84
C GLY A 450 26.84 42.81 10.83
N LYS A 451 27.62 42.40 11.85
CA LYS A 451 28.33 43.31 12.76
C LYS A 451 29.55 43.94 12.11
N LEU A 452 30.32 43.19 11.31
CA LEU A 452 31.43 43.70 10.52
C LEU A 452 30.94 44.78 9.56
N GLU A 453 29.95 44.46 8.71
CA GLU A 453 29.36 45.36 7.72
C GLU A 453 28.91 46.69 8.36
N ARG A 454 28.04 46.64 9.37
CA ARG A 454 27.56 47.86 10.06
C ARG A 454 28.67 48.66 10.74
N SER A 455 29.75 48.00 11.18
CA SER A 455 30.91 48.70 11.76
C SER A 455 31.73 49.38 10.66
N PHE A 456 31.93 48.70 9.53
CA PHE A 456 32.61 49.22 8.36
C PHE A 456 31.90 50.46 7.82
N THR A 457 30.60 50.41 7.52
CA THR A 457 29.83 51.56 6.99
C THR A 457 29.90 52.79 7.93
N VAL A 458 29.91 52.58 9.25
CA VAL A 458 29.99 53.67 10.24
C VAL A 458 31.39 54.27 10.36
N VAL A 459 32.45 53.49 10.11
CA VAL A 459 33.84 54.00 10.10
C VAL A 459 34.14 54.67 8.76
N GLU A 460 33.79 54.04 7.63
CA GLU A 460 33.89 54.59 6.28
C GLU A 460 33.15 55.94 6.18
N GLY A 461 31.87 55.98 6.55
CA GLY A 461 31.04 57.19 6.54
C GLY A 461 31.41 58.26 7.57
N LYS A 462 32.35 57.97 8.49
CA LYS A 462 33.04 58.99 9.30
C LYS A 462 34.27 59.51 8.58
N LEU A 463 35.21 58.64 8.19
CA LEU A 463 36.45 59.06 7.52
C LEU A 463 36.15 59.87 6.25
N TYR A 464 35.16 59.47 5.46
CA TYR A 464 34.76 60.18 4.24
C TYR A 464 34.40 61.66 4.48
N LYS A 465 33.88 62.02 5.67
CA LYS A 465 33.48 63.40 6.02
C LYS A 465 34.67 64.30 6.42
N ASP A 466 35.82 63.71 6.72
CA ASP A 466 37.04 64.39 7.14
C ASP A 466 38.20 64.21 6.15
N VAL A 467 38.02 63.37 5.11
CA VAL A 467 38.91 63.17 3.96
C VAL A 467 39.26 64.46 3.22
N GLU A 468 38.36 65.45 3.15
CA GLU A 468 38.67 66.75 2.53
C GLU A 468 39.53 67.67 3.42
N LYS A 469 39.61 67.40 4.73
CA LYS A 469 40.18 68.33 5.73
C LYS A 469 41.59 67.96 6.16
N ASP A 470 41.95 66.68 6.10
CA ASP A 470 43.23 66.17 6.58
C ASP A 470 43.79 65.06 5.67
N ALA A 471 45.01 65.26 5.18
CA ALA A 471 45.75 64.29 4.37
C ALA A 471 46.06 62.98 5.13
N SER A 472 46.01 62.98 6.46
CA SER A 472 46.12 61.78 7.29
C SER A 472 44.84 60.93 7.21
N MET A 473 43.65 61.56 7.23
CA MET A 473 42.37 60.88 7.00
C MET A 473 42.28 60.30 5.58
N GLN A 474 42.84 60.98 4.57
CA GLN A 474 42.97 60.44 3.20
C GLN A 474 43.87 59.20 3.10
N LYS A 475 44.85 59.05 4.00
CA LYS A 475 45.69 57.85 4.09
C LYS A 475 44.93 56.75 4.84
N ALA A 476 44.29 57.08 5.97
CA ALA A 476 43.47 56.16 6.75
C ALA A 476 42.33 55.55 5.92
N TYR A 477 41.64 56.36 5.09
CA TYR A 477 40.54 55.88 4.24
C TYR A 477 41.03 54.87 3.20
N ARG A 478 42.14 55.16 2.51
CA ARG A 478 42.74 54.22 1.55
C ARG A 478 43.21 52.92 2.21
N LEU A 479 43.75 52.99 3.43
CA LEU A 479 44.12 51.80 4.20
C LEU A 479 42.87 50.99 4.62
N LEU A 480 41.80 51.65 5.07
CA LEU A 480 40.53 51.01 5.42
C LEU A 480 39.91 50.26 4.24
N MET A 481 39.80 50.92 3.08
CA MET A 481 39.28 50.29 1.86
C MET A 481 40.16 49.13 1.40
N LYS A 482 41.49 49.27 1.50
CA LYS A 482 42.43 48.20 1.17
C LYS A 482 42.25 46.98 2.09
N ILE A 483 42.23 47.18 3.41
CA ILE A 483 42.04 46.10 4.38
C ILE A 483 40.69 45.40 4.17
N HIS A 484 39.62 46.16 3.92
CA HIS A 484 38.31 45.55 3.66
C HIS A 484 38.28 44.74 2.36
N GLY A 485 38.91 45.24 1.29
CA GLY A 485 39.08 44.50 0.04
C GLY A 485 39.92 43.22 0.19
N GLU A 486 41.03 43.29 0.93
CA GLU A 486 41.89 42.12 1.23
C GLU A 486 41.14 41.08 2.09
N CYS A 487 40.42 41.51 3.14
CA CYS A 487 39.59 40.60 3.94
C CYS A 487 38.43 39.99 3.14
N SER A 488 37.77 40.76 2.27
CA SER A 488 36.70 40.26 1.40
C SER A 488 37.22 39.22 0.41
N CYS A 489 38.38 39.48 -0.21
CA CYS A 489 39.09 38.53 -1.07
C CYS A 489 39.40 37.21 -0.33
N VAL A 490 39.93 37.29 0.89
CA VAL A 490 40.20 36.12 1.74
C VAL A 490 38.92 35.32 2.04
N ILE A 491 37.80 35.99 2.36
CA ILE A 491 36.50 35.32 2.57
C ILE A 491 36.07 34.57 1.31
N THR A 492 36.07 35.23 0.14
CA THR A 492 35.70 34.58 -1.12
C THR A 492 36.64 33.41 -1.50
N GLY A 493 37.92 33.51 -1.16
CA GLY A 493 38.89 32.42 -1.34
C GLY A 493 38.60 31.22 -0.44
N ILE A 494 38.20 31.45 0.81
CA ILE A 494 37.78 30.38 1.74
C ILE A 494 36.47 29.73 1.27
N ASP A 495 35.49 30.52 0.81
CA ASP A 495 34.22 29.98 0.28
C ASP A 495 34.44 29.11 -0.97
N SER A 496 35.32 29.53 -1.89
CA SER A 496 35.73 28.74 -3.06
C SER A 496 36.55 27.50 -2.71
N ALA A 497 37.49 27.59 -1.76
CA ALA A 497 38.25 26.44 -1.28
C ALA A 497 37.32 25.39 -0.67
N GLY A 498 36.40 25.81 0.20
CA GLY A 498 35.39 24.91 0.78
C GLY A 498 34.40 24.35 -0.25
N GLN A 499 34.22 24.98 -1.41
CA GLN A 499 33.46 24.39 -2.52
C GLN A 499 34.26 23.26 -3.19
N LEU A 500 35.54 23.48 -3.48
CA LEU A 500 36.43 22.46 -4.04
C LEU A 500 36.62 21.27 -3.10
N GLU A 501 36.71 21.49 -1.77
CA GLU A 501 36.76 20.42 -0.78
C GLU A 501 35.53 19.50 -0.87
N ARG A 502 34.33 20.06 -1.00
CA ARG A 502 33.08 19.28 -1.15
C ARG A 502 33.01 18.54 -2.49
N GLU A 503 33.51 19.14 -3.57
CA GLU A 503 33.61 18.48 -4.88
C GLU A 503 34.61 17.31 -4.85
N ILE A 504 35.72 17.46 -4.12
CA ILE A 504 36.69 16.39 -3.86
C ILE A 504 36.06 15.28 -3.01
N GLU A 505 35.30 15.60 -1.96
CA GLU A 505 34.56 14.60 -1.18
C GLU A 505 33.51 13.86 -2.03
N GLU A 506 32.72 14.56 -2.84
CA GLU A 506 31.73 13.94 -3.73
C GLU A 506 32.38 13.02 -4.77
N LEU A 507 33.50 13.44 -5.38
CA LEU A 507 34.27 12.60 -6.31
C LEU A 507 34.87 11.37 -5.61
N ASN A 508 35.33 11.49 -4.36
CA ASN A 508 35.81 10.35 -3.58
C ASN A 508 34.68 9.36 -3.24
N ASP A 509 33.49 9.85 -2.89
CA ASP A 509 32.30 9.01 -2.68
C ASP A 509 31.87 8.30 -3.98
N GLN A 510 31.93 9.00 -5.13
CA GLN A 510 31.70 8.38 -6.44
C GLN A 510 32.73 7.28 -6.75
N ILE A 511 34.02 7.51 -6.47
CA ILE A 511 35.08 6.50 -6.59
C ILE A 511 34.82 5.30 -5.66
N GLY A 512 34.44 5.55 -4.41
CA GLY A 512 34.07 4.51 -3.44
C GLY A 512 32.88 3.66 -3.89
N MET A 513 31.85 4.29 -4.47
CA MET A 513 30.71 3.59 -5.08
C MET A 513 31.10 2.76 -6.31
N GLN A 514 32.11 3.17 -7.09
CA GLN A 514 32.59 2.37 -8.22
C GLN A 514 33.39 1.16 -7.75
N TYR A 515 34.27 1.31 -6.75
CA TYR A 515 34.95 0.16 -6.14
C TYR A 515 33.96 -0.87 -5.57
N GLN A 516 32.92 -0.43 -4.85
CA GLN A 516 31.87 -1.32 -4.30
C GLN A 516 31.01 -2.03 -5.36
N ARG A 517 31.09 -1.63 -6.64
CA ARG A 517 30.39 -2.35 -7.72
C ARG A 517 31.14 -3.59 -8.17
N ASN A 518 32.38 -3.80 -7.73
CA ASN A 518 33.23 -4.95 -8.06
C ASN A 518 33.21 -5.25 -9.58
N THR A 519 33.30 -4.20 -10.40
CA THR A 519 33.31 -4.30 -11.87
C THR A 519 34.46 -5.15 -12.36
N ASP A 520 35.60 -5.01 -11.69
CA ASP A 520 36.88 -5.53 -12.15
C ASP A 520 36.94 -7.04 -11.87
N GLU A 521 36.49 -7.49 -10.69
CA GLU A 521 36.28 -8.92 -10.36
C GLU A 521 35.30 -9.59 -11.34
N LYS A 522 34.23 -8.88 -11.75
CA LYS A 522 33.23 -9.40 -12.70
C LYS A 522 33.80 -9.51 -14.11
N LEU A 523 34.60 -8.53 -14.54
CA LEU A 523 35.32 -8.57 -15.81
C LEU A 523 36.38 -9.69 -15.81
N GLU A 524 37.11 -9.88 -14.71
CA GLU A 524 38.06 -10.98 -14.54
C GLU A 524 37.38 -12.34 -14.60
N SER A 525 36.24 -12.53 -13.93
CA SER A 525 35.41 -13.74 -14.06
C SER A 525 35.01 -14.00 -15.52
N ILE A 526 34.45 -13.00 -16.22
CA ILE A 526 34.00 -13.13 -17.62
C ILE A 526 35.18 -13.44 -18.55
N VAL A 527 36.37 -12.87 -18.30
CA VAL A 527 37.60 -13.15 -19.06
C VAL A 527 38.08 -14.59 -18.82
N ASN A 528 38.01 -15.09 -17.58
CA ASN A 528 38.33 -16.47 -17.24
C ASN A 528 37.35 -17.46 -17.89
N ASP A 529 36.04 -17.23 -17.77
CA ASP A 529 34.99 -18.03 -18.39
C ASP A 529 35.18 -18.10 -19.92
N TRP A 530 35.50 -16.96 -20.55
CA TRP A 530 35.80 -16.89 -21.98
C TRP A 530 37.08 -17.66 -22.37
N MET A 531 38.13 -17.63 -21.55
CA MET A 531 39.34 -18.42 -21.79
C MET A 531 39.09 -19.92 -21.67
N GLU A 532 38.25 -20.36 -20.73
CA GLU A 532 37.85 -21.76 -20.58
C GLU A 532 37.01 -22.23 -21.77
N ILE A 533 35.95 -21.49 -22.13
CA ILE A 533 35.14 -21.76 -23.33
C ILE A 533 36.02 -21.79 -24.59
N LYS A 534 37.00 -20.90 -24.73
CA LYS A 534 37.95 -20.90 -25.85
C LYS A 534 38.83 -22.15 -25.86
N LYS A 535 39.26 -22.64 -24.69
CA LYS A 535 40.07 -23.86 -24.54
C LYS A 535 39.25 -25.11 -24.89
N GLU A 536 38.01 -25.22 -24.41
CA GLU A 536 37.08 -26.29 -24.80
C GLU A 536 36.85 -26.29 -26.32
N ASN A 537 36.59 -25.12 -26.92
CA ASN A 537 36.40 -24.99 -28.36
C ASN A 537 37.65 -25.31 -29.21
N MET A 538 38.86 -25.31 -28.63
CA MET A 538 40.07 -25.81 -29.29
C MET A 538 40.16 -27.33 -29.18
N ALA A 539 39.98 -27.90 -27.98
CA ALA A 539 39.98 -29.35 -27.77
C ALA A 539 38.88 -30.06 -28.59
N LEU A 540 37.67 -29.48 -28.68
CA LEU A 540 36.59 -30.01 -29.53
C LEU A 540 36.93 -29.97 -31.02
N LYS A 541 37.71 -29.00 -31.49
CA LYS A 541 38.19 -28.93 -32.89
C LYS A 541 39.33 -29.89 -33.17
N GLU A 542 40.10 -30.26 -32.16
CA GLU A 542 41.14 -31.30 -32.26
C GLU A 542 40.46 -32.68 -32.31
N LEU A 543 39.54 -32.97 -31.40
CA LEU A 543 38.74 -34.20 -31.42
C LEU A 543 37.92 -34.38 -32.70
N LEU A 544 37.37 -33.30 -33.28
CA LEU A 544 36.65 -33.38 -34.56
C LEU A 544 37.59 -33.82 -35.69
N LYS A 545 38.80 -33.24 -35.75
CA LYS A 545 39.84 -33.65 -36.73
C LYS A 545 40.32 -35.07 -36.52
N GLU A 546 40.36 -35.57 -35.28
CA GLU A 546 40.67 -36.98 -35.00
C GLU A 546 39.54 -37.94 -35.41
N CYS A 547 38.32 -37.45 -35.61
CA CYS A 547 37.18 -38.22 -36.12
C CYS A 547 36.99 -38.11 -37.65
N ASP A 548 37.59 -37.10 -38.29
CA ASP A 548 37.58 -36.88 -39.74
C ASP A 548 38.76 -37.57 -40.48
N ASN A 549 39.63 -38.32 -39.77
CA ASN A 549 40.77 -39.09 -40.31
C ASN A 549 40.62 -40.60 -40.09
#